data_AF-A0A1Q9EUM9-F1
#
_entry.id   AF-A0A1Q9EUM9-F1
#
_cell.length_a   1.000
_cell.length_b   1.000
_cell.length_c   1.000
_cell.angle_alpha   90.00
_cell.angle_beta   90.00
_cell.angle_gamma   90.00
#
_symmetry.space_group_name_H-M   'P 1'
#
loop_
_entity.id
_entity.type
_entity.pdbx_description
1 polymer ?
#
loop_
_entity_poly.entity_id
_entity_poly.type
_entity_poly.pdbx_seq_one_letter_code
_entity_poly.pdbx_strand_id
1 'polypeptide(L)'
;MLRITLLSGEELTSLPLAELSDVKGLKQRLHSQHGLPPRFRQRLLHEGNTLDDAVKLETEMDLQAVLIDASEDQRTRPELCKAARDGLITEVEALLQLPMDPDTADDEFCMASLMHASENGHIDVVQLLLEAGAEKDLRDIDGRTALMAAAYDGHAPIVQLLLEAGAQKDLSDNLGNTALMLAASSGHAPVVQLLLEARAQTDLINADGNTALVDAALNGHARVVQQLFLEADAQNDLCDGLTLADDVQRLLETTKVPRVSEETC
;
A
#
# COMPACT_ATOMS: atom_id res chain seq x y z
N MET A 1 -21.33 20.11 -22.63
CA MET A 1 -21.20 20.05 -21.16
C MET A 1 -21.74 18.72 -20.68
N LEU A 2 -21.21 18.21 -19.58
CA LEU A 2 -21.75 17.05 -18.87
C LEU A 2 -22.58 17.57 -17.70
N ARG A 3 -23.84 17.17 -17.60
CA ARG A 3 -24.67 17.44 -16.41
C ARG A 3 -24.81 16.16 -15.61
N ILE A 4 -24.54 16.25 -14.31
CA ILE A 4 -24.53 15.08 -13.44
C ILE A 4 -25.59 15.30 -12.37
N THR A 5 -26.56 14.41 -12.34
CA THR A 5 -27.65 14.42 -11.35
C THR A 5 -27.61 13.15 -10.53
N LEU A 6 -27.92 13.22 -9.25
CA LEU A 6 -28.19 12.02 -8.45
C LEU A 6 -29.53 11.42 -8.88
N LEU A 7 -29.72 10.12 -8.65
CA LEU A 7 -31.04 9.47 -8.82
C LEU A 7 -32.17 10.15 -8.01
N SER A 8 -31.82 10.88 -6.94
CA SER A 8 -32.76 11.71 -6.17
C SER A 8 -33.28 12.93 -6.95
N GLY A 9 -32.71 13.24 -8.12
CA GLY A 9 -33.03 14.41 -8.93
C GLY A 9 -32.22 15.67 -8.58
N GLU A 10 -31.31 15.58 -7.61
CA GLU A 10 -30.42 16.69 -7.23
C GLU A 10 -29.31 16.88 -8.25
N GLU A 11 -29.10 18.12 -8.71
CA GLU A 11 -27.99 18.47 -9.61
C GLU A 11 -26.69 18.55 -8.81
N LEU A 12 -25.76 17.65 -9.11
CA LEU A 12 -24.49 17.52 -8.40
C LEU A 12 -23.48 18.56 -8.92
N THR A 13 -23.29 18.57 -10.23
CA THR A 13 -22.31 19.45 -10.90
C THR A 13 -22.54 19.49 -12.41
N SER A 14 -21.99 20.53 -13.05
CA SER A 14 -21.88 20.63 -14.50
C SER A 14 -20.40 20.82 -14.88
N LEU A 15 -19.90 19.99 -15.80
CA LEU A 15 -18.49 19.95 -16.15
C LEU A 15 -18.27 20.18 -17.66
N PRO A 16 -17.24 20.96 -18.05
CA PRO A 16 -16.86 21.12 -19.44
C PRO A 16 -16.18 19.82 -19.96
N LEU A 17 -16.54 19.41 -21.18
CA LEU A 17 -16.02 18.19 -21.84
C LEU A 17 -14.49 18.24 -22.06
N ALA A 18 -13.88 19.42 -22.06
CA ALA A 18 -12.46 19.60 -22.34
C ALA A 18 -11.52 19.06 -21.25
N GLU A 19 -12.03 18.75 -20.05
CA GLU A 19 -11.21 18.37 -18.90
C GLU A 19 -11.25 16.86 -18.57
N LEU A 20 -12.05 16.06 -19.27
CA LEU A 20 -12.26 14.64 -18.97
C LEU A 20 -12.26 13.80 -20.25
N SER A 21 -11.50 12.71 -20.27
CA SER A 21 -11.39 11.80 -21.42
C SER A 21 -12.42 10.67 -21.39
N ASP A 22 -12.71 10.13 -20.21
CA ASP A 22 -13.49 8.90 -20.03
C ASP A 22 -14.32 8.92 -18.73
N VAL A 23 -15.20 7.93 -18.60
CA VAL A 23 -16.05 7.71 -17.42
C VAL A 23 -15.21 7.40 -16.17
N LYS A 24 -14.07 6.69 -16.31
CA LYS A 24 -13.14 6.46 -15.20
C LYS A 24 -12.68 7.77 -14.57
N GLY A 25 -12.13 8.69 -15.38
CA GLY A 25 -11.67 9.98 -14.91
C GLY A 25 -12.79 10.82 -14.31
N LEU A 26 -14.00 10.73 -14.87
CA LEU A 26 -15.15 11.42 -14.31
C LEU A 26 -15.50 10.91 -12.90
N LYS A 27 -15.60 9.58 -12.71
CA LYS A 27 -15.89 9.00 -11.39
C LYS A 27 -14.82 9.35 -10.35
N GLN A 28 -13.54 9.30 -10.74
CA GLN A 28 -12.43 9.71 -9.88
C GLN A 28 -12.55 11.18 -9.47
N ARG A 29 -12.88 12.07 -10.42
CA ARG A 29 -13.07 13.49 -10.11
C ARG A 29 -14.26 13.73 -9.19
N LEU A 30 -15.37 13.01 -9.40
CA LEU A 30 -16.53 13.08 -8.52
C LEU A 30 -16.19 12.66 -7.08
N HIS A 31 -15.35 11.63 -6.91
CA HIS A 31 -14.84 11.24 -5.61
C HIS A 31 -14.01 12.36 -4.97
N SER A 32 -12.98 12.85 -5.65
CA SER A 32 -12.05 13.83 -5.09
C SER A 32 -12.64 15.23 -4.86
N GLN A 33 -13.56 15.69 -5.72
CA GLN A 33 -14.10 17.06 -5.66
C GLN A 33 -15.44 17.17 -4.93
N HIS A 34 -16.26 16.13 -4.98
CA HIS A 34 -17.62 16.15 -4.43
C HIS A 34 -17.80 15.18 -3.25
N GLY A 35 -16.76 14.45 -2.86
CA GLY A 35 -16.81 13.51 -1.74
C GLY A 35 -17.72 12.31 -2.01
N LEU A 36 -18.01 12.01 -3.28
CA LEU A 36 -18.76 10.81 -3.62
C LEU A 36 -17.94 9.55 -3.29
N PRO A 37 -18.59 8.39 -3.09
CA PRO A 37 -17.92 7.10 -2.93
C PRO A 37 -16.88 6.82 -4.04
N PRO A 38 -15.89 5.93 -3.83
CA PRO A 38 -14.86 5.60 -4.85
C PRO A 38 -15.44 5.12 -6.19
N ARG A 39 -14.59 5.06 -7.24
CA ARG A 39 -14.96 4.66 -8.63
C ARG A 39 -15.95 3.50 -8.70
N PHE A 40 -15.65 2.44 -7.98
CA PHE A 40 -16.41 1.18 -8.01
C PHE A 40 -17.75 1.25 -7.29
N ARG A 41 -17.97 2.30 -6.49
CA ARG A 41 -19.22 2.60 -5.79
C ARG A 41 -20.10 3.61 -6.52
N GLN A 42 -19.67 4.03 -7.72
CA GLN A 42 -20.42 4.94 -8.57
C GLN A 42 -20.84 4.21 -9.86
N ARG A 43 -22.14 4.15 -10.12
CA ARG A 43 -22.67 3.79 -11.45
C ARG A 43 -23.16 5.06 -12.14
N LEU A 44 -22.63 5.35 -13.33
CA LEU A 44 -23.14 6.43 -14.17
C LEU A 44 -24.06 5.84 -15.24
N LEU A 45 -25.21 6.47 -15.41
CA LEU A 45 -26.24 6.09 -16.37
C LEU A 45 -26.42 7.21 -17.39
N HIS A 46 -26.56 6.84 -18.67
CA HIS A 46 -26.99 7.75 -19.72
C HIS A 46 -28.23 7.15 -20.40
N GLU A 47 -29.32 7.91 -20.43
CA GLU A 47 -30.62 7.46 -20.96
C GLU A 47 -31.09 6.10 -20.35
N GLY A 48 -30.73 5.84 -19.08
CA GLY A 48 -31.06 4.61 -18.37
C GLY A 48 -30.10 3.44 -18.59
N ASN A 49 -29.07 3.58 -19.44
CA ASN A 49 -28.05 2.55 -19.66
C ASN A 49 -26.80 2.82 -18.82
N THR A 50 -26.22 1.79 -18.21
CA THR A 50 -24.97 1.89 -17.45
C THR A 50 -23.80 2.15 -18.38
N LEU A 51 -22.96 3.13 -18.04
CA LEU A 51 -21.73 3.43 -18.76
C LEU A 51 -20.55 2.69 -18.14
N ASP A 52 -19.80 2.01 -18.99
CA ASP A 52 -18.52 1.41 -18.63
C ASP A 52 -17.44 2.49 -18.46
N ASP A 53 -16.42 2.18 -17.66
CA ASP A 53 -15.33 3.11 -17.34
C ASP A 53 -14.53 3.57 -18.57
N ALA A 54 -14.47 2.75 -19.62
CA ALA A 54 -13.76 3.04 -20.86
C ALA A 54 -14.56 3.91 -21.86
N VAL A 55 -15.83 4.22 -21.56
CA VAL A 55 -16.66 5.06 -22.44
C VAL A 55 -16.08 6.48 -22.48
N LYS A 56 -15.82 6.98 -23.69
CA LYS A 56 -15.35 8.34 -23.90
C LYS A 56 -16.48 9.33 -23.81
N LEU A 57 -16.23 10.45 -23.15
CA LEU A 57 -17.18 11.54 -22.96
C LEU A 57 -16.94 12.60 -24.04
N GLU A 58 -17.37 12.34 -25.28
CA GLU A 58 -17.09 13.22 -26.43
C GLU A 58 -18.25 14.18 -26.75
N THR A 59 -19.47 13.88 -26.27
CA THR A 59 -20.68 14.66 -26.54
C THR A 59 -21.30 15.21 -25.27
N GLU A 60 -22.20 16.19 -25.40
CA GLU A 60 -23.01 16.61 -24.26
C GLU A 60 -23.90 15.46 -23.81
N MET A 61 -23.83 15.10 -22.54
CA MET A 61 -24.56 13.97 -21.97
C MET A 61 -25.15 14.40 -20.63
N ASP A 62 -26.42 14.07 -20.43
CA ASP A 62 -27.04 14.09 -19.11
C ASP A 62 -26.80 12.73 -18.47
N LEU A 63 -26.09 12.73 -17.34
CA LEU A 63 -25.67 11.55 -16.61
C LEU A 63 -26.41 11.49 -15.27
N GLN A 64 -26.90 10.31 -14.93
CA GLN A 64 -27.44 10.00 -13.61
C GLN A 64 -26.44 9.17 -12.81
N ALA A 65 -26.09 9.61 -11.61
CA ALA A 65 -25.22 8.90 -10.69
C ALA A 65 -26.04 8.08 -9.69
N VAL A 66 -25.71 6.79 -9.60
CA VAL A 66 -26.19 5.84 -8.60
C VAL A 66 -25.05 5.49 -7.68
N LEU A 67 -25.25 5.67 -6.38
CA LEU A 67 -24.29 5.26 -5.36
C LEU A 67 -24.62 3.84 -4.91
N ILE A 68 -23.61 2.98 -4.89
CA ILE A 68 -23.74 1.59 -4.48
C ILE A 68 -23.14 1.46 -3.09
N ASP A 69 -23.96 1.06 -2.11
CA ASP A 69 -23.48 0.70 -0.78
C ASP A 69 -22.85 -0.69 -0.80
N ALA A 70 -21.82 -0.90 0.02
CA ALA A 70 -21.25 -2.23 0.22
C ALA A 70 -22.33 -3.15 0.84
N SER A 71 -22.67 -4.24 0.17
CA SER A 71 -23.60 -5.23 0.73
C SER A 71 -22.82 -6.24 1.59
N GLU A 72 -23.40 -6.69 2.69
CA GLU A 72 -22.78 -7.64 3.61
C GLU A 72 -22.79 -9.11 3.10
N ASP A 73 -23.01 -9.40 1.81
CA ASP A 73 -23.11 -10.80 1.37
C ASP A 73 -21.77 -11.53 1.52
N GLN A 74 -21.72 -12.36 2.56
CA GLN A 74 -20.53 -13.07 3.07
C GLN A 74 -19.92 -14.05 2.06
N ARG A 75 -20.65 -14.42 0.99
CA ARG A 75 -20.20 -15.42 0.00
C ARG A 75 -19.03 -14.96 -0.87
N THR A 76 -18.79 -13.67 -0.98
CA THR A 76 -17.79 -13.13 -1.92
C THR A 76 -16.42 -12.86 -1.30
N ARG A 77 -16.28 -13.00 0.03
CA ARG A 77 -15.03 -12.70 0.77
C ARG A 77 -13.82 -13.54 0.35
N PRO A 78 -13.92 -14.88 0.21
CA PRO A 78 -12.75 -15.69 -0.10
C PRO A 78 -12.24 -15.48 -1.52
N GLU A 79 -13.14 -15.14 -2.45
CA GLU A 79 -12.82 -15.02 -3.88
C GLU A 79 -11.94 -13.81 -4.15
N LEU A 80 -12.22 -12.66 -3.53
CA LEU A 80 -11.41 -11.46 -3.70
C LEU A 80 -10.01 -11.64 -3.10
N CYS A 81 -9.89 -12.18 -1.88
CA CYS A 81 -8.59 -12.44 -1.26
C CYS A 81 -7.75 -13.40 -2.11
N LYS A 82 -8.36 -14.46 -2.64
CA LYS A 82 -7.69 -15.42 -3.50
C LYS A 82 -7.24 -14.79 -4.82
N ALA A 83 -8.13 -14.07 -5.51
CA ALA A 83 -7.79 -13.39 -6.76
C ALA A 83 -6.68 -12.35 -6.55
N ALA A 84 -6.69 -11.65 -5.40
CA ALA A 84 -5.67 -10.68 -5.05
C ALA A 84 -4.31 -11.34 -4.76
N ARG A 85 -4.30 -12.47 -4.05
CA ARG A 85 -3.11 -13.30 -3.79
C ARG A 85 -2.50 -13.88 -5.06
N ASP A 86 -3.34 -14.31 -5.99
CA ASP A 86 -2.91 -14.94 -7.25
C ASP A 86 -2.60 -13.90 -8.36
N GLY A 87 -2.84 -12.60 -8.10
CA GLY A 87 -2.55 -11.52 -9.05
C GLY A 87 -3.53 -11.43 -10.23
N LEU A 88 -4.74 -11.97 -10.09
CA LEU A 88 -5.73 -12.08 -11.16
C LEU A 88 -6.49 -10.75 -11.36
N ILE A 89 -5.83 -9.75 -11.94
CA ILE A 89 -6.34 -8.38 -12.08
C ILE A 89 -7.76 -8.30 -12.67
N THR A 90 -8.07 -9.11 -13.69
CA THR A 90 -9.39 -9.10 -14.33
C THR A 90 -10.48 -9.64 -13.43
N GLU A 91 -10.16 -10.63 -12.60
CA GLU A 91 -11.09 -11.18 -11.62
C GLU A 91 -11.30 -10.20 -10.48
N VAL A 92 -10.23 -9.59 -9.97
CA VAL A 92 -10.31 -8.53 -8.96
C VAL A 92 -11.17 -7.37 -9.47
N GLU A 93 -10.97 -6.91 -10.71
CA GLU A 93 -11.80 -5.85 -11.28
C GLU A 93 -13.27 -6.25 -11.40
N ALA A 94 -13.56 -7.45 -11.89
CA ALA A 94 -14.93 -7.94 -11.98
C ALA A 94 -15.61 -8.07 -10.61
N LEU A 95 -14.88 -8.55 -9.60
CA LEU A 95 -15.36 -8.70 -8.23
C LEU A 95 -15.64 -7.32 -7.59
N LEU A 96 -14.74 -6.34 -7.75
CA LEU A 96 -14.93 -4.98 -7.21
C LEU A 96 -16.10 -4.21 -7.85
N GLN A 97 -16.56 -4.61 -9.04
CA GLN A 97 -17.78 -4.06 -9.66
C GLN A 97 -19.07 -4.60 -9.00
N LEU A 98 -18.98 -5.63 -8.16
CA LEU A 98 -20.08 -6.14 -7.34
C LEU A 98 -20.19 -5.32 -6.03
N PRO A 99 -21.35 -5.33 -5.36
CA PRO A 99 -21.54 -4.64 -4.08
C PRO A 99 -20.84 -5.39 -2.93
N MET A 100 -19.54 -5.59 -3.01
CA MET A 100 -18.71 -6.23 -1.98
C MET A 100 -17.76 -5.25 -1.33
N ASP A 101 -17.44 -5.43 -0.06
CA ASP A 101 -16.43 -4.65 0.66
C ASP A 101 -15.02 -4.91 0.08
N PRO A 102 -14.22 -3.89 -0.34
CA PRO A 102 -12.84 -4.12 -0.78
C PRO A 102 -11.92 -4.63 0.34
N ASP A 103 -12.29 -4.42 1.60
CA ASP A 103 -11.52 -4.78 2.80
C ASP A 103 -11.79 -6.22 3.27
N THR A 104 -12.22 -7.10 2.35
CA THR A 104 -12.39 -8.51 2.69
C THR A 104 -11.08 -9.11 3.19
N ALA A 105 -11.18 -9.86 4.27
CA ALA A 105 -10.09 -10.63 4.84
C ALA A 105 -10.37 -12.12 4.76
N ASP A 106 -9.32 -12.94 4.69
CA ASP A 106 -9.46 -14.39 4.84
C ASP A 106 -9.77 -14.79 6.30
N ASP A 107 -10.34 -15.98 6.47
CA ASP A 107 -10.73 -16.47 7.79
C ASP A 107 -9.54 -17.02 8.62
N GLU A 108 -8.40 -17.29 7.98
CA GLU A 108 -7.27 -17.98 8.62
C GLU A 108 -6.35 -17.00 9.36
N PHE A 109 -6.01 -15.88 8.74
CA PHE A 109 -5.09 -14.88 9.29
C PHE A 109 -5.71 -13.49 9.42
N CYS A 110 -7.00 -13.34 9.09
CA CYS A 110 -7.64 -12.04 8.90
C CYS A 110 -6.85 -11.14 7.94
N MET A 111 -6.18 -11.75 6.95
CA MET A 111 -5.34 -11.00 6.02
C MET A 111 -6.20 -10.44 4.90
N ALA A 112 -6.22 -9.11 4.79
CA ALA A 112 -7.00 -8.39 3.79
C ALA A 112 -6.47 -8.63 2.37
N SER A 113 -7.35 -8.52 1.37
CA SER A 113 -6.99 -8.62 -0.06
C SER A 113 -5.80 -7.71 -0.43
N LEU A 114 -5.74 -6.51 0.14
CA LEU A 114 -4.64 -5.55 -0.09
C LEU A 114 -3.30 -6.07 0.46
N MET A 115 -3.29 -6.76 1.61
CA MET A 115 -2.08 -7.39 2.15
C MET A 115 -1.62 -8.55 1.27
N HIS A 116 -2.52 -9.44 0.85
CA HIS A 116 -2.19 -10.54 -0.06
C HIS A 116 -1.51 -10.05 -1.34
N ALA A 117 -2.09 -9.04 -1.99
CA ALA A 117 -1.52 -8.46 -3.20
C ALA A 117 -0.17 -7.77 -2.93
N SER A 118 -0.01 -7.17 -1.75
CA SER A 118 1.21 -6.47 -1.35
C SER A 118 2.38 -7.42 -1.05
N GLU A 119 2.10 -8.51 -0.33
CA GLU A 119 3.05 -9.60 -0.02
C GLU A 119 3.53 -10.30 -1.31
N ASN A 120 2.62 -10.55 -2.25
CA ASN A 120 2.93 -11.28 -3.49
C ASN A 120 3.43 -10.40 -4.64
N GLY A 121 3.56 -9.08 -4.43
CA GLY A 121 4.17 -8.19 -5.41
C GLY A 121 3.25 -7.77 -6.58
N HIS A 122 1.93 -7.89 -6.42
CA HIS A 122 0.95 -7.62 -7.48
C HIS A 122 0.54 -6.14 -7.55
N ILE A 123 1.43 -5.30 -8.07
CA ILE A 123 1.26 -3.83 -8.09
C ILE A 123 -0.07 -3.37 -8.73
N ASP A 124 -0.47 -3.96 -9.85
CA ASP A 124 -1.70 -3.53 -10.54
C ASP A 124 -2.95 -3.85 -9.70
N VAL A 125 -2.92 -4.96 -8.94
CA VAL A 125 -3.99 -5.34 -8.01
C VAL A 125 -4.01 -4.40 -6.81
N VAL A 126 -2.85 -4.07 -6.24
CA VAL A 126 -2.75 -3.09 -5.13
C VAL A 126 -3.35 -1.74 -5.57
N GLN A 127 -2.97 -1.25 -6.76
CA GLN A 127 -3.53 -0.01 -7.30
C GLN A 127 -5.05 -0.09 -7.44
N LEU A 128 -5.56 -1.20 -7.97
CA LEU A 128 -7.00 -1.39 -8.18
C LEU A 128 -7.79 -1.42 -6.86
N LEU A 129 -7.26 -2.09 -5.83
CA LEU A 129 -7.86 -2.16 -4.49
C LEU A 129 -7.86 -0.78 -3.82
N LEU A 130 -6.77 -0.01 -3.93
CA LEU A 130 -6.71 1.37 -3.44
C LEU A 130 -7.69 2.29 -4.18
N GLU A 131 -7.84 2.13 -5.51
CA GLU A 131 -8.85 2.84 -6.30
C GLU A 131 -10.30 2.48 -5.89
N ALA A 132 -10.50 1.27 -5.32
CA ALA A 132 -11.77 0.84 -4.74
C ALA A 132 -12.01 1.34 -3.31
N GLY A 133 -11.03 2.02 -2.72
CA GLY A 133 -11.12 2.56 -1.37
C GLY A 133 -10.78 1.55 -0.28
N ALA A 134 -9.94 0.56 -0.57
CA ALA A 134 -9.42 -0.34 0.47
C ALA A 134 -8.68 0.46 1.57
N GLU A 135 -8.93 0.11 2.83
CA GLU A 135 -8.29 0.71 3.99
C GLU A 135 -6.84 0.20 4.11
N LYS A 136 -5.91 1.09 3.73
CA LYS A 136 -4.47 0.82 3.63
C LYS A 136 -3.78 0.44 4.95
N ASP A 137 -4.34 0.87 6.08
CA ASP A 137 -3.78 0.68 7.42
C ASP A 137 -4.48 -0.45 8.21
N LEU A 138 -5.29 -1.29 7.54
CA LEU A 138 -5.83 -2.49 8.17
C LEU A 138 -4.73 -3.39 8.71
N ARG A 139 -5.05 -4.10 9.78
CA ARG A 139 -4.12 -4.94 10.53
C ARG A 139 -4.61 -6.37 10.58
N ASP A 140 -3.74 -7.32 10.27
CA ASP A 140 -4.00 -8.76 10.44
C ASP A 140 -3.93 -9.16 11.93
N ILE A 141 -4.02 -10.47 12.21
CA ILE A 141 -3.92 -10.98 13.59
C ILE A 141 -2.57 -10.73 14.25
N ASP A 142 -1.50 -10.57 13.46
CA ASP A 142 -0.14 -10.27 13.91
C ASP A 142 0.10 -8.75 14.01
N GLY A 143 -0.92 -7.95 13.67
CA GLY A 143 -0.84 -6.51 13.66
C GLY A 143 -0.12 -5.95 12.44
N ARG A 144 0.15 -6.75 11.40
CA ARG A 144 0.84 -6.34 10.17
C ARG A 144 -0.10 -5.60 9.22
N THR A 145 0.46 -4.62 8.50
CA THR A 145 -0.25 -3.86 7.46
C THR A 145 0.23 -4.25 6.07
N ALA A 146 -0.46 -3.79 5.03
CA ALA A 146 -0.03 -3.97 3.63
C ALA A 146 1.38 -3.40 3.37
N LEU A 147 1.70 -2.26 3.99
CA LEU A 147 3.02 -1.64 3.87
C LEU A 147 4.11 -2.51 4.51
N MET A 148 3.82 -3.14 5.66
CA MET A 148 4.75 -4.08 6.31
C MET A 148 4.98 -5.32 5.48
N ALA A 149 3.93 -5.91 4.90
CA ALA A 149 4.05 -7.07 4.02
C ALA A 149 4.92 -6.76 2.79
N ALA A 150 4.62 -5.68 2.06
CA ALA A 150 5.43 -5.25 0.93
C ALA A 150 6.87 -4.92 1.31
N ALA A 151 7.09 -4.37 2.50
CA ALA A 151 8.41 -4.02 2.98
C ALA A 151 9.25 -5.24 3.36
N TYR A 152 8.64 -6.24 4.00
CA TYR A 152 9.27 -7.49 4.38
C TYR A 152 9.73 -8.31 3.16
N ASP A 153 8.93 -8.34 2.09
CA ASP A 153 9.24 -9.06 0.84
C ASP A 153 10.00 -8.22 -0.21
N GLY A 154 10.22 -6.94 0.06
CA GLY A 154 11.08 -6.09 -0.75
C GLY A 154 10.43 -5.47 -1.99
N HIS A 155 9.09 -5.40 -2.04
CA HIS A 155 8.33 -4.87 -3.18
C HIS A 155 8.31 -3.34 -3.20
N ALA A 156 9.46 -2.73 -3.53
CA ALA A 156 9.64 -1.28 -3.57
C ALA A 156 8.56 -0.49 -4.35
N PRO A 157 8.11 -0.94 -5.54
CA PRO A 157 7.02 -0.25 -6.25
C PRO A 157 5.71 -0.18 -5.48
N ILE A 158 5.37 -1.23 -4.72
CA ILE A 158 4.15 -1.26 -3.89
C ILE A 158 4.32 -0.41 -2.64
N VAL A 159 5.50 -0.45 -2.01
CA VAL A 159 5.83 0.45 -0.89
C VAL A 159 5.66 1.91 -1.29
N GLN A 160 6.21 2.30 -2.44
CA GLN A 160 6.03 3.65 -2.97
C GLN A 160 4.55 3.99 -3.16
N LEU A 161 3.78 3.11 -3.81
CA LEU A 161 2.36 3.30 -4.07
C LEU A 161 1.54 3.47 -2.77
N LEU A 162 1.81 2.64 -1.75
CA LEU A 162 1.12 2.72 -0.45
C LEU A 162 1.47 4.01 0.31
N LEU A 163 2.72 4.46 0.24
CA LEU A 163 3.15 5.73 0.84
C LEU A 163 2.51 6.94 0.12
N GLU A 164 2.44 6.91 -1.21
CA GLU A 164 1.74 7.92 -2.01
C GLU A 164 0.23 7.95 -1.73
N ALA A 165 -0.37 6.79 -1.45
CA ALA A 165 -1.75 6.67 -0.96
C ALA A 165 -1.90 7.11 0.52
N GLY A 166 -0.81 7.46 1.20
CA GLY A 166 -0.78 8.00 2.55
C GLY A 166 -0.88 6.95 3.65
N ALA A 167 -0.40 5.72 3.43
CA ALA A 167 -0.30 4.69 4.46
C ALA A 167 0.60 5.15 5.62
N GLN A 168 0.25 4.75 6.85
CA GLN A 168 1.01 5.11 8.04
C GLN A 168 2.29 4.28 8.12
N LYS A 169 3.41 4.91 7.78
CA LYS A 169 4.75 4.30 7.73
C LYS A 169 5.36 3.84 9.06
N ASP A 170 4.92 4.43 10.17
CA ASP A 170 5.49 4.18 11.51
C ASP A 170 4.58 3.29 12.39
N LEU A 171 3.53 2.68 11.82
CA LEU A 171 2.80 1.63 12.53
C LEU A 171 3.77 0.47 12.84
N SER A 172 3.53 -0.20 13.95
CA SER A 172 4.30 -1.37 14.39
C SER A 172 3.41 -2.58 14.58
N ASP A 173 3.88 -3.77 14.21
CA ASP A 173 3.19 -5.04 14.42
C ASP A 173 3.13 -5.42 15.91
N ASN A 174 2.58 -6.59 16.24
CA ASN A 174 2.46 -7.05 17.63
C ASN A 174 3.82 -7.29 18.33
N LEU A 175 4.90 -7.39 17.57
CA LEU A 175 6.28 -7.50 18.07
C LEU A 175 6.98 -6.14 18.09
N GLY A 176 6.29 -5.06 17.75
CA GLY A 176 6.86 -3.72 17.69
C GLY A 176 7.69 -3.45 16.42
N ASN A 177 7.67 -4.34 15.43
CA ASN A 177 8.40 -4.12 14.18
C ASN A 177 7.64 -3.15 13.27
N THR A 178 8.34 -2.14 12.77
CA THR A 178 7.83 -1.25 11.71
C THR A 178 8.18 -1.78 10.32
N ALA A 179 7.55 -1.22 9.28
CA ALA A 179 7.92 -1.52 7.89
C ALA A 179 9.42 -1.31 7.62
N LEU A 180 10.04 -0.29 8.25
CA LEU A 180 11.46 -0.03 8.13
C LEU A 180 12.32 -1.14 8.76
N MET A 181 11.94 -1.62 9.94
CA MET A 181 12.64 -2.73 10.60
C MET A 181 12.55 -4.03 9.79
N LEU A 182 11.36 -4.34 9.26
CA LEU A 182 11.14 -5.51 8.43
C LEU A 182 11.96 -5.45 7.12
N ALA A 183 11.96 -4.31 6.44
CA ALA A 183 12.80 -4.13 5.25
C ALA A 183 14.29 -4.20 5.57
N ALA A 184 14.69 -3.68 6.73
CA ALA A 184 16.07 -3.64 7.16
C ALA A 184 16.62 -5.02 7.57
N SER A 185 15.82 -5.81 8.29
CA SER A 185 16.15 -7.19 8.68
C SER A 185 16.19 -8.13 7.47
N SER A 186 15.36 -7.91 6.45
CA SER A 186 15.38 -8.65 5.18
C SER A 186 16.41 -8.12 4.16
N GLY A 187 17.04 -6.96 4.41
CA GLY A 187 18.12 -6.43 3.56
C GLY A 187 17.64 -5.69 2.30
N HIS A 188 16.38 -5.26 2.25
CA HIS A 188 15.75 -4.61 1.10
C HIS A 188 16.11 -3.12 1.00
N ALA A 189 17.36 -2.83 0.61
CA ALA A 189 17.89 -1.47 0.46
C ALA A 189 17.01 -0.49 -0.36
N PRO A 190 16.34 -0.90 -1.46
CA PRO A 190 15.43 0.01 -2.18
C PRO A 190 14.20 0.41 -1.36
N VAL A 191 13.63 -0.52 -0.59
CA VAL A 191 12.49 -0.25 0.29
C VAL A 191 12.91 0.64 1.45
N VAL A 192 14.05 0.34 2.08
CA VAL A 192 14.63 1.18 3.15
C VAL A 192 14.79 2.61 2.65
N GLN A 193 15.35 2.80 1.46
CA GLN A 193 15.50 4.13 0.88
C GLN A 193 14.17 4.87 0.74
N LEU A 194 13.13 4.22 0.19
CA LEU A 194 11.79 4.83 0.04
C LEU A 194 11.18 5.23 1.39
N LEU A 195 11.33 4.38 2.41
CA LEU A 195 10.81 4.67 3.76
C LEU A 195 11.55 5.85 4.41
N LEU A 196 12.88 5.96 4.21
CA LEU A 196 13.66 7.11 4.70
C LEU A 196 13.32 8.40 3.96
N GLU A 197 13.14 8.34 2.64
CA GLU A 197 12.65 9.47 1.82
C GLU A 197 11.26 9.93 2.29
N ALA A 198 10.40 9.00 2.71
CA ALA A 198 9.13 9.27 3.34
C ALA A 198 9.24 9.73 4.82
N ARG A 199 10.44 9.87 5.37
CA ARG A 199 10.73 10.27 6.77
C ARG A 199 10.18 9.30 7.82
N ALA A 200 10.28 7.99 7.58
CA ALA A 200 10.01 6.98 8.61
C ALA A 200 10.97 7.12 9.80
N GLN A 201 10.49 6.86 11.00
CA GLN A 201 11.29 6.96 12.23
C GLN A 201 12.31 5.82 12.30
N THR A 202 13.58 6.18 12.49
CA THR A 202 14.72 5.24 12.50
C THR A 202 15.12 4.77 13.91
N ASP A 203 14.63 5.45 14.95
CA ASP A 203 14.98 5.27 16.35
C ASP A 203 13.94 4.47 17.16
N LEU A 204 12.83 4.08 16.53
CA LEU A 204 11.87 3.15 17.13
C LEU A 204 12.54 1.82 17.47
N ILE A 205 12.04 1.17 18.52
CA ILE A 205 12.54 -0.13 19.00
C ILE A 205 11.43 -1.17 19.00
N ASN A 206 11.76 -2.40 18.61
CA ASN A 206 10.86 -3.54 18.70
C ASN A 206 10.93 -4.21 20.09
N ALA A 207 10.20 -5.31 20.28
CA ALA A 207 10.14 -6.05 21.53
C ALA A 207 11.49 -6.63 21.98
N ASP A 208 12.43 -6.85 21.05
CA ASP A 208 13.79 -7.29 21.34
C ASP A 208 14.73 -6.12 21.71
N GLY A 209 14.23 -4.88 21.66
CA GLY A 209 15.00 -3.66 21.90
C GLY A 209 15.87 -3.23 20.71
N ASN A 210 15.63 -3.79 19.52
CA ASN A 210 16.39 -3.48 18.32
C ASN A 210 15.73 -2.33 17.55
N THR A 211 16.58 -1.46 16.97
CA THR A 211 16.18 -0.53 15.91
C THR A 211 16.40 -1.18 14.54
N ALA A 212 15.88 -0.55 13.47
CA ALA A 212 16.13 -1.02 12.10
C ALA A 212 17.63 -1.14 11.75
N LEU A 213 18.47 -0.25 12.32
CA LEU A 213 19.93 -0.32 12.13
C LEU A 213 20.53 -1.56 12.78
N VAL A 214 20.08 -1.89 14.00
CA VAL A 214 20.53 -3.07 14.74
C VAL A 214 20.13 -4.33 14.00
N ASP A 215 18.87 -4.44 13.55
CA ASP A 215 18.41 -5.61 12.80
C ASP A 215 19.16 -5.79 11.48
N ALA A 216 19.44 -4.72 10.73
CA ALA A 216 20.25 -4.78 9.51
C ALA A 216 21.68 -5.25 9.80
N ALA A 217 22.29 -4.78 10.90
CA ALA A 217 23.63 -5.15 11.29
C ALA A 217 23.71 -6.63 11.72
N LEU A 218 22.77 -7.09 12.55
CA LEU A 218 22.69 -8.47 13.02
C LEU A 218 22.54 -9.46 11.86
N ASN A 219 21.79 -9.09 10.83
CA ASN A 219 21.59 -9.91 9.63
C ASN A 219 22.66 -9.71 8.54
N GLY A 220 23.66 -8.84 8.77
CA GLY A 220 24.81 -8.65 7.87
C GLY A 220 24.51 -7.82 6.61
N HIS A 221 23.45 -7.01 6.60
CA HIS A 221 23.00 -6.24 5.45
C HIS A 221 23.76 -4.90 5.31
N ALA A 222 25.04 -4.99 4.95
CA ALA A 222 25.96 -3.85 4.91
C ALA A 222 25.44 -2.63 4.12
N ARG A 223 24.71 -2.85 3.01
CA ARG A 223 24.14 -1.76 2.21
C ARG A 223 23.03 -1.00 2.95
N VAL A 224 22.17 -1.71 3.67
CA VAL A 224 21.11 -1.11 4.48
C VAL A 224 21.70 -0.35 5.66
N VAL A 225 22.69 -0.94 6.34
CA VAL A 225 23.44 -0.29 7.42
C VAL A 225 24.01 1.05 6.96
N GLN A 226 24.63 1.08 5.78
CA GLN A 226 25.15 2.33 5.20
C GLN A 226 24.05 3.37 4.93
N GLN A 227 22.89 2.96 4.40
CA GLN A 227 21.77 3.88 4.14
C GLN A 227 21.20 4.48 5.44
N LEU A 228 20.93 3.63 6.44
CA LEU A 228 20.40 4.08 7.73
C LEU A 228 21.39 4.98 8.48
N PHE A 229 22.69 4.73 8.33
CA PHE A 229 23.73 5.56 8.91
C PHE A 229 23.77 6.96 8.31
N LEU A 230 23.70 7.07 6.98
CA LEU A 230 23.72 8.36 6.29
C LEU A 230 22.52 9.24 6.68
N GLU A 231 21.34 8.65 6.86
CA GLU A 231 20.15 9.39 7.31
C GLU A 231 20.28 9.82 8.79
N ALA A 232 20.83 8.97 9.66
CA ALA A 232 21.05 9.32 11.07
C ALA A 232 22.06 10.48 11.25
N ASP A 233 23.10 10.53 10.41
CA ASP A 233 24.07 11.64 10.39
C ASP A 233 23.42 12.94 9.90
N ALA A 234 22.56 12.85 8.86
CA ALA A 234 21.80 13.99 8.36
C ALA A 234 20.76 14.55 9.36
N GLN A 235 20.24 13.70 10.26
CA GLN A 235 19.29 14.13 11.29
C GLN A 235 19.97 14.74 12.53
N ASN A 236 21.24 14.41 12.79
CA ASN A 236 21.90 14.83 14.02
C ASN A 236 22.53 16.22 13.97
N ASP A 237 22.94 16.77 12.82
CA ASP A 237 23.53 18.12 12.61
C ASP A 237 24.47 18.62 13.75
N LEU A 238 25.08 17.69 14.49
CA LEU A 238 25.86 17.89 15.70
C LEU A 238 27.24 17.35 15.40
N CYS A 239 28.16 18.30 15.24
CA CYS A 239 29.59 18.10 15.10
C CYS A 239 30.10 17.09 16.14
N ASP A 240 30.57 15.92 15.67
CA ASP A 240 31.80 15.25 16.11
C ASP A 240 31.99 13.95 15.30
N GLY A 241 32.45 14.10 14.05
CA GLY A 241 32.60 13.05 13.05
C GLY A 241 33.74 12.04 13.28
N LEU A 242 33.94 11.53 14.50
CA LEU A 242 35.03 10.59 14.81
C LEU A 242 34.69 9.38 15.68
N THR A 243 33.44 9.17 16.09
CA THR A 243 33.08 8.04 16.99
C THR A 243 32.25 6.95 16.35
N LEU A 244 31.38 7.28 15.38
CA LEU A 244 30.37 6.34 14.89
C LEU A 244 30.85 5.36 13.80
N ALA A 245 31.81 5.75 12.95
CA ALA A 245 32.37 4.84 11.93
C ALA A 245 33.12 3.65 12.56
N ASP A 246 33.81 3.88 13.68
CA ASP A 246 34.50 2.85 14.45
C ASP A 246 33.51 1.91 15.16
N ASP A 247 32.34 2.42 15.59
CA ASP A 247 31.29 1.59 16.21
C ASP A 247 30.54 0.74 15.18
N VAL A 248 30.29 1.26 13.97
CA VAL A 248 29.77 0.46 12.85
C VAL A 248 30.79 -0.57 12.40
N GLN A 249 32.06 -0.19 12.30
CA GLN A 249 33.12 -1.13 11.94
C GLN A 249 33.30 -2.21 13.02
N ARG A 250 33.18 -1.86 14.31
CA ARG A 250 33.10 -2.85 15.41
C ARG A 250 31.89 -3.76 15.30
N LEU A 251 30.70 -3.22 15.03
CA LEU A 251 29.47 -4.03 14.86
C LEU A 251 29.62 -5.00 13.67
N LEU A 252 30.13 -4.53 12.53
CA LEU A 252 30.40 -5.35 11.34
C LEU A 252 31.56 -6.36 11.54
N GLU A 253 32.53 -6.06 12.41
CA GLU A 253 33.61 -6.97 12.77
C GLU A 253 33.15 -8.04 13.78
N THR A 254 32.24 -7.70 14.69
CA THR A 254 31.64 -8.67 15.63
C THR A 254 30.68 -9.67 14.97
N THR A 255 30.09 -9.33 13.82
CA THR A 255 29.21 -10.23 13.04
C THR A 255 29.96 -11.17 12.09
N LYS A 256 31.30 -11.02 11.97
CA LYS A 256 32.17 -11.90 11.18
C LYS A 256 32.80 -13.04 12.01
N VAL A 257 32.02 -14.00 12.53
CA VAL A 257 32.57 -15.32 12.95
C VAL A 257 31.48 -16.43 12.92
N PRO A 258 31.76 -17.66 12.46
CA PRO A 258 32.32 -18.08 11.17
C PRO A 258 31.31 -18.92 10.35
N ARG A 259 31.51 -19.03 9.03
CA ARG A 259 30.89 -20.09 8.22
C ARG A 259 31.27 -21.45 8.82
N VAL A 260 30.26 -22.25 9.16
CA VAL A 260 30.44 -23.68 9.38
C VAL A 260 30.80 -24.29 8.03
N SER A 261 32.09 -24.48 7.77
CA SER A 261 32.56 -25.36 6.71
C SER A 261 33.28 -26.54 7.37
N GLU A 262 32.55 -27.65 7.39
CA GLU A 262 33.00 -29.01 7.14
C GLU A 262 34.38 -29.42 7.69
N GLU A 263 34.38 -30.18 8.77
CA GLU A 263 35.30 -31.32 8.89
C GLU A 263 34.47 -32.57 9.18
N THR A 264 34.17 -33.29 8.09
CA THR A 264 33.90 -34.73 8.13
C THR A 264 35.25 -35.44 8.25
N CYS A 265 35.55 -36.02 9.42
CA CYS A 265 36.25 -37.29 9.57
C CYS A 265 36.07 -37.84 10.99
#